data_AF-O18537-F1
#
_entry.id   AF-O18537-F1
#
_cell.length_a   1.000
_cell.length_b   1.000
_cell.length_c   1.000
_cell.angle_alpha   90.00
_cell.angle_beta   90.00
_cell.angle_gamma   90.00
#
_symmetry.space_group_name_H-M   'P 1'
#
loop_
_entity.id
_entity.type
_entity.pdbx_description
1 polymer ?
#
loop_
_entity_poly.entity_id
_entity_poly.type
_entity_poly.pdbx_seq_one_letter_code
_entity_poly.pdbx_strand_id
1 'polypeptide(L)'
;DTTTDGGGWIIFQRRINGKVDFYRGWKEYRDGFGDYNIGEFYLGNENIFMLTSGRQYELRIDMEFKTKKYFAKYSRFKVLSEANNYQLKIESFSGNAGDSLTYHNDQFFSTFDKDNDD
;
A
#
# COMPACT_ATOMS: atom_id res chain seq x y z
N ASP A 1 -9.42 4.75 8.99
CA ASP A 1 -9.07 4.86 10.41
C ASP A 1 -9.50 6.24 10.91
N THR A 2 -10.30 6.28 11.96
CA THR A 2 -10.87 7.52 12.52
C THR A 2 -10.13 8.01 13.77
N THR A 3 -9.11 7.28 14.25
CA THR A 3 -8.48 7.54 15.56
C THR A 3 -6.96 7.62 15.50
N THR A 4 -6.31 6.85 14.63
CA THR A 4 -4.85 6.85 14.53
C THR A 4 -4.36 8.17 13.94
N ASP A 5 -3.40 8.81 14.61
CA ASP A 5 -2.73 10.03 14.13
C ASP A 5 -3.71 11.15 13.71
N GLY A 6 -4.75 11.37 14.52
CA GLY A 6 -5.79 12.37 14.24
C GLY A 6 -6.92 11.89 13.32
N GLY A 7 -6.85 10.67 12.80
CA GLY A 7 -7.89 10.05 11.97
C GLY A 7 -7.92 10.56 10.52
N GLY A 8 -8.94 10.13 9.76
CA GLY A 8 -9.10 10.51 8.35
C GLY A 8 -8.36 9.62 7.36
N TRP A 9 -7.80 8.49 7.82
CA TRP A 9 -7.04 7.59 6.96
C TRP A 9 -7.95 6.68 6.14
N ILE A 10 -7.62 6.54 4.86
CA ILE A 10 -8.16 5.50 3.99
C ILE A 10 -7.25 4.28 4.13
N ILE A 11 -7.82 3.14 4.55
CA ILE A 11 -7.09 1.88 4.63
C ILE A 11 -7.21 1.21 3.25
N PHE A 12 -6.10 1.07 2.54
CA PHE A 12 -6.08 0.39 1.24
C PHE A 12 -5.49 -1.02 1.28
N GLN A 13 -4.80 -1.38 2.36
CA GLN A 13 -4.28 -2.73 2.59
C GLN A 13 -4.37 -3.05 4.08
N ARG A 14 -4.72 -4.29 4.42
CA ARG A 14 -4.66 -4.77 5.81
C ARG A 14 -4.29 -6.25 5.89
N ARG A 15 -3.34 -6.59 6.77
CA ARG A 15 -2.97 -7.96 7.18
C ARG A 15 -3.20 -8.13 8.66
N ILE A 16 -3.84 -9.22 9.09
CA ILE A 16 -4.14 -9.49 10.51
C ILE A 16 -4.07 -10.97 10.90
N ASN A 17 -4.41 -11.91 10.02
CA ASN A 17 -4.67 -13.30 10.40
C ASN A 17 -4.31 -14.34 9.33
N GLY A 18 -3.92 -13.91 8.12
CA GLY A 18 -3.51 -14.79 7.03
C GLY A 18 -4.65 -15.58 6.37
N LYS A 19 -5.91 -15.14 6.52
CA LYS A 19 -7.06 -15.81 5.88
C LYS A 19 -7.21 -15.49 4.40
N VAL A 20 -6.64 -14.38 3.95
CA VAL A 20 -6.64 -14.00 2.54
C VAL A 20 -5.29 -14.32 1.93
N ASP A 21 -5.30 -15.04 0.82
CA ASP A 21 -4.11 -15.26 0.01
C ASP A 21 -3.74 -13.96 -0.74
N PHE A 22 -2.49 -13.54 -0.60
CA PHE A 22 -1.90 -12.36 -1.27
C PHE A 22 -0.98 -12.76 -2.43
N TYR A 23 -0.75 -14.05 -2.69
CA TYR A 23 -0.03 -14.50 -3.88
C TYR A 23 -0.99 -14.51 -5.08
N ARG A 24 -1.22 -13.33 -5.65
CA ARG A 24 -2.26 -13.07 -6.66
C ARG A 24 -1.68 -12.52 -7.96
N GLY A 25 -2.42 -12.71 -9.05
CA GLY A 25 -2.03 -12.24 -10.38
C GLY A 25 -2.30 -10.74 -10.59
N TRP A 26 -1.84 -10.21 -11.71
CA TRP A 26 -1.94 -8.78 -12.05
C TRP A 26 -3.37 -8.26 -12.00
N LYS A 27 -4.32 -9.01 -12.60
CA LYS A 27 -5.72 -8.61 -12.65
C LYS A 27 -6.34 -8.47 -11.25
N GLU A 28 -6.01 -9.38 -10.34
CA GLU A 28 -6.51 -9.33 -8.96
C GLU A 28 -5.89 -8.15 -8.19
N TYR A 29 -4.59 -7.90 -8.36
CA TYR A 29 -3.95 -6.72 -7.77
C TYR A 29 -4.46 -5.40 -8.34
N ARG A 30 -4.82 -5.37 -9.62
CA ARG A 30 -5.48 -4.21 -10.24
C ARG A 30 -6.86 -3.97 -9.63
N ASP A 31 -7.72 -4.99 -9.64
CA ASP A 31 -9.13 -4.87 -9.31
C ASP A 31 -9.37 -4.82 -7.78
N GLY A 32 -8.45 -5.38 -6.99
CA GLY A 32 -8.58 -5.56 -5.55
C GLY A 32 -9.08 -6.96 -5.16
N PHE A 33 -8.81 -7.35 -3.91
CA PHE A 33 -9.19 -8.66 -3.37
C PHE A 33 -9.29 -8.65 -1.84
N GLY A 34 -9.85 -9.73 -1.29
CA GLY A 34 -10.16 -9.84 0.13
C GLY A 34 -11.44 -9.08 0.50
N ASP A 35 -11.70 -8.96 1.79
CA ASP A 35 -12.90 -8.31 2.29
C ASP A 35 -12.61 -7.58 3.61
N TYR A 36 -13.12 -6.36 3.73
CA TYR A 36 -13.05 -5.60 4.97
C TYR A 36 -13.66 -6.36 6.15
N ASN A 37 -14.75 -7.12 5.93
CA ASN A 37 -15.48 -7.87 6.95
C ASN A 37 -14.67 -9.05 7.51
N ILE A 38 -13.85 -9.71 6.69
CA ILE A 38 -12.97 -10.81 7.12
C ILE A 38 -11.64 -10.30 7.70
N GLY A 39 -11.37 -9.00 7.54
CA GLY A 39 -10.28 -8.31 8.17
C GLY A 39 -9.03 -8.13 7.31
N GLU A 40 -8.91 -8.80 6.17
CA GLU A 40 -7.76 -8.68 5.26
C GLU A 40 -8.23 -8.37 3.85
N PHE A 41 -7.58 -7.39 3.23
CA PHE A 41 -7.91 -6.98 1.87
C PHE A 41 -6.78 -6.15 1.25
N TYR A 42 -6.87 -6.01 -0.06
CA TYR A 42 -6.14 -5.07 -0.88
C TYR A 42 -7.15 -4.31 -1.75
N LEU A 43 -7.11 -2.98 -1.71
CA LEU A 43 -8.12 -2.13 -2.37
C LEU A 43 -8.09 -2.22 -3.90
N GLY A 44 -6.93 -2.56 -4.47
CA GLY A 44 -6.72 -2.60 -5.92
C GLY A 44 -5.89 -1.41 -6.40
N ASN A 45 -4.90 -1.67 -7.26
CA ASN A 45 -3.98 -0.66 -7.76
C ASN A 45 -4.72 0.44 -8.53
N GLU A 46 -5.75 0.10 -9.30
CA GLU A 46 -6.52 1.10 -10.06
C GLU A 46 -7.28 2.04 -9.11
N ASN A 47 -7.85 1.51 -8.03
CA ASN A 47 -8.51 2.32 -7.00
C ASN A 47 -7.52 3.23 -6.27
N ILE A 48 -6.32 2.72 -5.95
CA ILE A 48 -5.26 3.51 -5.31
C ILE A 48 -4.73 4.61 -6.26
N PHE A 49 -4.56 4.30 -7.54
CA PHE A 49 -4.21 5.27 -8.57
C PHE A 49 -5.27 6.38 -8.67
N MET A 50 -6.55 6.03 -8.79
CA MET A 50 -7.65 7.00 -8.86
C MET A 50 -7.66 7.94 -7.63
N LEU A 51 -7.48 7.38 -6.43
CA LEU A 51 -7.39 8.17 -5.19
C LEU A 51 -6.20 9.13 -5.22
N THR A 52 -5.00 8.62 -5.47
CA THR A 52 -3.75 9.38 -5.37
C THR A 52 -3.46 10.29 -6.57
N SER A 53 -4.29 10.23 -7.62
CA SER A 53 -4.21 11.13 -8.77
C SER A 53 -4.92 12.46 -8.55
N GLY A 54 -5.95 12.50 -7.71
CA GLY A 54 -6.78 13.70 -7.54
C GLY A 54 -6.19 14.75 -6.59
N ARG A 55 -5.33 14.35 -5.66
CA ARG A 55 -4.67 15.24 -4.68
C ARG A 55 -3.46 14.55 -4.04
N GLN A 56 -2.69 15.31 -3.26
CA GLN A 56 -1.60 14.77 -2.47
C GLN A 56 -2.14 13.98 -1.27
N TYR A 57 -1.58 12.79 -1.05
CA TYR A 57 -1.81 11.95 0.12
C TYR A 57 -0.48 11.68 0.82
N GLU A 58 -0.53 11.54 2.14
CA GLU A 58 0.54 10.88 2.90
C GLU A 58 0.25 9.38 3.03
N LEU A 59 1.31 8.58 3.14
CA LEU A 59 1.23 7.15 3.44
C LEU A 59 1.66 6.93 4.88
N ARG A 60 0.91 6.10 5.60
CA ARG A 60 1.28 5.55 6.89
C ARG A 60 1.18 4.03 6.84
N ILE A 61 2.22 3.37 7.33
CA ILE A 61 2.29 1.91 7.47
C ILE A 61 2.41 1.62 8.96
N ASP A 62 1.42 0.93 9.52
CA ASP A 62 1.44 0.45 10.90
C ASP A 62 1.79 -1.05 10.94
N MET A 63 2.70 -1.43 11.82
CA MET A 63 3.20 -2.80 11.98
C MET A 63 3.23 -3.19 13.44
N GLU A 64 3.04 -4.47 13.73
CA GLU A 64 3.14 -5.02 15.07
C GLU A 64 3.98 -6.30 15.09
N PHE A 65 4.95 -6.37 16.00
CA PHE A 65 5.75 -7.58 16.23
C PHE A 65 5.93 -7.81 17.73
N LYS A 66 5.54 -9.00 18.21
CA LYS A 66 5.59 -9.35 19.64
C LYS A 66 5.02 -8.22 20.52
N THR A 67 3.80 -7.77 20.19
CA THR A 67 3.05 -6.67 20.84
C THR A 67 3.69 -5.27 20.77
N LYS A 68 4.87 -5.12 20.15
CA LYS A 68 5.47 -3.80 19.92
C LYS A 68 4.94 -3.23 18.61
N LYS A 69 4.49 -1.99 18.66
CA LYS A 69 3.94 -1.27 17.51
C LYS A 69 5.00 -0.37 16.89
N TYR A 70 5.06 -0.39 15.58
CA TYR A 70 5.96 0.38 14.76
C TYR A 70 5.16 1.10 13.67
N PHE A 71 5.68 2.22 13.20
CA PHE A 71 5.12 2.88 12.04
C PHE A 71 6.18 3.54 11.16
N ALA A 72 5.85 3.65 9.88
CA ALA A 72 6.55 4.46 8.90
C ALA A 72 5.55 5.43 8.26
N LYS A 73 5.97 6.68 8.03
CA LYS A 73 5.20 7.70 7.30
C LYS A 73 6.01 8.23 6.13
N TYR A 74 5.33 8.51 5.02
CA TYR A 74 5.86 9.20 3.85
C TYR A 74 4.95 10.39 3.54
N SER A 75 5.54 11.58 3.45
CA SER A 75 4.82 12.86 3.26
C SER A 75 4.08 12.96 1.93
N ARG A 76 4.50 12.17 0.95
CA ARG A 76 3.87 12.02 -0.35
C ARG A 76 3.76 10.55 -0.68
N PHE A 77 2.61 10.16 -1.21
CA PHE A 77 2.35 8.84 -1.74
C PHE A 77 1.49 8.93 -2.99
N LYS A 78 1.96 8.30 -4.06
CA LYS A 78 1.22 8.16 -5.31
C LYS A 78 1.55 6.85 -5.99
N VAL A 79 0.53 6.27 -6.60
CA VAL A 79 0.64 5.15 -7.54
C VAL A 79 0.30 5.70 -8.92
N LEU A 80 1.12 5.44 -9.93
CA LEU A 80 0.84 5.88 -11.30
C LEU A 80 -0.18 4.96 -11.99
N SER A 81 -0.60 5.31 -13.20
CA SER A 81 -1.62 4.55 -13.95
C SER A 81 -1.15 3.13 -14.31
N GLU A 82 -2.07 2.27 -14.73
CA GLU A 82 -1.75 0.94 -15.28
C GLU A 82 -0.74 1.00 -16.44
N ALA A 83 -0.86 2.00 -17.32
CA ALA A 83 0.09 2.23 -18.42
C ALA A 83 1.53 2.55 -17.97
N ASN A 84 1.71 2.95 -16.71
CA ASN A 84 3.00 3.17 -16.06
C ASN A 84 3.29 2.06 -15.03
N ASN A 85 2.69 0.88 -15.22
CA ASN A 85 2.84 -0.29 -14.37
C ASN A 85 2.68 -0.01 -12.86
N TYR A 86 1.75 0.89 -12.50
CA TYR A 86 1.49 1.29 -11.12
C TYR A 86 2.76 1.73 -10.36
N GLN A 87 3.67 2.42 -11.04
CA GLN A 87 4.93 2.91 -10.44
C GLN A 87 4.69 3.63 -9.11
N LEU A 88 5.49 3.28 -8.10
CA LEU A 88 5.44 3.90 -6.78
C LEU A 88 6.16 5.26 -6.79
N LYS A 89 5.53 6.27 -6.18
CA LYS A 89 6.16 7.56 -5.87
C LYS A 89 5.94 7.88 -4.39
N ILE A 90 7.03 8.01 -3.65
CA ILE A 90 7.05 8.38 -2.22
C ILE A 90 8.12 9.41 -1.91
N GLU A 91 7.89 10.23 -0.88
CA GLU A 91 8.83 11.26 -0.45
C GLU A 91 8.87 11.40 1.08
N SER A 92 10.06 11.74 1.59
CA SER A 92 10.35 12.12 2.99
C SER A 92 9.83 11.13 4.03
N PHE A 93 10.65 10.13 4.35
CA PHE A 93 10.39 9.16 5.41
C PHE A 93 10.42 9.81 6.81
N SER A 94 9.56 9.31 7.69
CA SER A 94 9.65 9.46 9.15
C SER A 94 9.05 8.24 9.85
N GLY A 95 9.30 8.08 11.15
CA GLY A 95 8.73 6.99 11.95
C GLY A 95 9.78 6.19 12.70
N ASN A 96 9.33 5.15 13.40
CA ASN A 96 10.17 4.33 14.28
C ASN A 96 10.40 2.89 13.75
N ALA A 97 9.87 2.55 12.58
CA ALA A 97 10.02 1.23 11.96
C ALA A 97 11.32 1.05 11.16
N GLY A 98 12.07 2.13 10.91
CA GLY A 98 13.11 2.16 9.87
C GLY A 98 12.51 2.37 8.48
N ASP A 99 13.35 2.81 7.53
CA ASP A 99 12.93 3.07 6.14
C ASP A 99 13.26 1.88 5.25
N SER A 100 12.23 1.10 4.90
CA SER A 100 12.36 -0.07 4.02
C SER A 100 11.55 0.04 2.73
N LEU A 101 10.81 1.15 2.53
CA LEU A 101 10.04 1.35 1.29
C LEU A 101 10.74 2.30 0.31
N THR A 102 11.61 3.20 0.77
CA THR A 102 12.30 4.16 -0.13
C THR A 102 13.12 3.46 -1.23
N TYR A 103 13.67 2.27 -0.97
CA TYR A 103 14.35 1.48 -2.01
C TYR A 103 13.42 1.08 -3.17
N HIS A 104 12.12 0.95 -2.91
CA HIS A 104 11.08 0.68 -3.91
C HIS A 104 10.53 1.96 -4.57
N ASN A 105 10.98 3.14 -4.16
CA ASN A 105 10.56 4.37 -4.84
C ASN A 105 10.98 4.31 -6.32
N ASP A 106 10.10 4.79 -7.19
CA ASP A 106 10.25 4.75 -8.66
C ASP A 106 10.26 3.34 -9.28
N GLN A 107 10.10 2.27 -8.49
CA GLN A 107 9.97 0.91 -9.01
C GLN A 107 8.56 0.64 -9.56
N PHE A 108 8.48 -0.25 -10.55
CA PHE A 108 7.21 -0.74 -11.08
C PHE A 108 6.62 -1.82 -10.17
N PHE A 109 5.31 -2.00 -10.27
CA PHE A 109 4.63 -3.09 -9.60
C PHE A 109 4.83 -4.39 -10.39
N SER A 110 5.07 -5.51 -9.72
CA SER A 110 5.25 -6.82 -10.35
C SER A 110 4.37 -7.87 -9.67
N THR A 111 3.92 -8.86 -10.45
CA THR A 111 3.19 -10.05 -9.99
C THR A 111 3.77 -11.30 -10.66
N PHE A 112 3.40 -12.50 -10.20
CA PHE A 112 3.94 -13.74 -10.77
C PHE A 112 3.65 -13.93 -12.27
N ASP A 113 2.60 -13.28 -12.78
CA ASP A 113 2.14 -13.33 -14.17
C ASP A 113 2.46 -12.05 -14.95
N LYS A 114 3.08 -11.05 -14.31
CA LYS A 114 3.55 -9.83 -14.97
C LYS A 114 4.80 -9.29 -14.27
N ASP A 115 5.94 -9.70 -14.81
CA ASP A 115 7.25 -9.26 -14.38
C ASP A 115 7.56 -7.86 -14.92
N ASN A 116 7.81 -6.91 -14.01
CA ASN A 116 8.31 -5.57 -14.30
C ASN A 116 9.48 -5.19 -13.36
N ASP A 117 10.10 -6.18 -12.68
CA ASP A 117 11.31 -5.96 -11.89
C ASP A 117 12.56 -6.23 -12.73
N ASP A 118 13.57 -5.38 -12.58
CA ASP A 118 14.89 -5.46 -13.23
C ASP A 118 15.98 -5.66 -12.18
#